data_AF-A0A7S7QL62-F1
#
_entry.id   AF-A0A7S7QL62-F1
#
_cell.length_a   1.000
_cell.length_b   1.000
_cell.length_c   1.000
_cell.angle_alpha   90.00
_cell.angle_beta   90.00
_cell.angle_gamma   90.00
#
_symmetry.space_group_name_H-M   'P 1'
#
loop_
_entity.id
_entity.type
_entity.pdbx_description
1 polymer ?
#
loop_
_entity_poly.entity_id
_entity_poly.type
_entity_poly.pdbx_seq_one_letter_code
_entity_poly.pdbx_strand_id
1 'polypeptide(L)'
;MPAKARATAAKPQPPEREDILNAQAISTLSAGAVSAMSAVGAAVIKRSKAALGKNPDWFWHMFAKCEAKAARIAEQAARDPNAWGDATFIETYASQLPKLLTAALEAHEKALKAK
;
A
#
# COMPACT_ATOMS: atom_id res chain seq x y z
N MET A 1 12.31 39.71 39.55
CA MET A 1 12.94 39.37 38.25
C MET A 1 11.83 39.10 37.25
N PRO A 2 11.75 39.80 36.10
CA PRO A 2 10.62 39.72 35.17
C PRO A 2 10.68 38.50 34.25
N ALA A 3 9.49 38.09 33.80
CA ALA A 3 9.21 36.93 32.95
C ALA A 3 9.84 37.03 31.55
N LYS A 4 10.24 35.88 31.01
CA LYS A 4 10.31 35.69 29.55
C LYS A 4 9.99 34.24 29.20
N ALA A 5 8.71 33.99 28.95
CA ALA A 5 8.25 32.82 28.23
C ALA A 5 8.90 32.82 26.83
N ARG A 6 9.49 31.69 26.44
CA ARG A 6 9.85 31.44 25.04
C ARG A 6 9.20 30.13 24.63
N ALA A 7 8.01 30.28 24.06
CA ALA A 7 7.36 29.26 23.26
C ALA A 7 8.29 28.91 22.09
N THR A 8 8.85 27.70 22.11
CA THR A 8 9.51 27.13 20.94
C THR A 8 8.42 26.55 20.07
N ALA A 9 8.21 27.23 18.94
CA ALA A 9 7.26 26.93 17.89
C ALA A 9 7.12 25.43 17.62
N ALA A 10 5.87 24.96 17.70
CA ALA A 10 5.43 23.78 16.98
C ALA A 10 5.88 23.94 15.52
N LYS A 11 6.82 23.09 15.09
CA LYS A 11 7.12 22.99 13.66
C LYS A 11 5.81 22.63 12.96
N PRO A 12 5.40 23.36 11.91
CA PRO A 12 4.32 22.89 11.07
C PRO A 12 4.76 21.56 10.47
N GLN A 13 4.11 20.47 10.89
CA GLN A 13 4.19 19.21 10.18
C GLN A 13 3.77 19.51 8.73
N PRO A 14 4.59 19.15 7.74
CA PRO A 14 4.15 19.23 6.35
C PRO A 14 2.88 18.38 6.21
N PRO A 15 1.88 18.83 5.44
CA PRO A 15 0.64 18.10 5.27
C PRO A 15 0.98 16.72 4.72
N GLU A 16 0.43 15.71 5.41
CA GLU A 16 0.31 14.30 5.08
C GLU A 16 0.55 13.98 3.60
N ARG A 17 1.83 13.96 3.18
CA ARG A 17 2.23 13.07 2.10
C ARG A 17 2.27 11.71 2.76
N GLU A 18 1.10 11.10 2.84
CA GLU A 18 0.92 9.69 3.12
C GLU A 18 1.94 8.92 2.30
N ASP A 19 3.06 8.60 2.95
CA ASP A 19 4.11 7.81 2.37
C ASP A 19 3.46 6.50 1.94
N ILE A 20 3.54 6.24 0.63
CA ILE A 20 2.77 5.23 -0.07
C ILE A 20 3.02 3.87 0.57
N LEU A 21 4.15 3.68 1.24
CA LEU A 21 4.31 2.70 2.31
C LEU A 21 5.00 3.37 3.50
N ASN A 22 4.52 3.13 4.73
CA ASN A 22 5.26 3.55 5.91
C ASN A 22 6.64 2.87 5.91
N ALA A 23 7.73 3.63 5.69
CA ALA A 23 9.09 3.08 5.62
C ALA A 23 9.47 2.29 6.88
N GLN A 24 8.91 2.64 8.05
CA GLN A 24 9.11 1.89 9.29
C GLN A 24 8.42 0.52 9.26
N ALA A 25 7.27 0.41 8.59
CA ALA A 25 6.55 -0.86 8.46
C ALA A 25 7.26 -1.85 7.55
N ILE A 26 7.86 -1.37 6.45
CA ILE A 26 8.69 -2.22 5.59
C ILE A 26 9.95 -2.66 6.35
N SER A 27 10.53 -1.77 7.17
CA SER A 27 11.76 -2.07 7.92
C SER A 27 11.57 -3.17 8.98
N THR A 28 10.33 -3.46 9.38
CA THR A 28 10.02 -4.56 10.31
C THR A 28 9.71 -5.89 9.62
N LEU A 29 9.56 -5.92 8.30
CA LEU A 29 9.29 -7.14 7.54
C LEU A 29 10.57 -7.96 7.37
N SER A 30 10.47 -9.30 7.49
CA SER A 30 11.60 -10.15 7.12
C SER A 30 11.86 -10.11 5.61
N ALA A 31 13.09 -10.48 5.22
CA ALA A 31 13.43 -10.70 3.82
C ALA A 31 12.48 -11.70 3.11
N GLY A 32 11.93 -12.66 3.85
CA GLY A 32 10.95 -13.61 3.35
C GLY A 32 9.62 -12.94 2.98
N ALA A 33 9.12 -12.04 3.83
CA ALA A 33 7.90 -11.27 3.57
C ALA A 33 8.06 -10.32 2.38
N VAL A 34 9.20 -9.63 2.27
CA VAL A 34 9.50 -8.76 1.12
C VAL A 34 9.60 -9.56 -0.19
N SER A 35 10.25 -10.73 -0.15
CA SER A 35 10.32 -11.63 -1.32
C SER A 35 8.93 -12.12 -1.75
N ALA A 36 8.08 -12.48 -0.79
CA ALA A 36 6.70 -12.90 -1.04
C ALA A 36 5.86 -11.75 -1.63
N MET A 37 6.00 -10.52 -1.13
CA MET A 37 5.32 -9.35 -1.70
C MET A 37 5.67 -9.15 -3.16
N SER A 38 6.95 -9.25 -3.50
CA SER A 38 7.44 -9.14 -4.89
C SER A 38 6.85 -10.23 -5.79
N ALA A 39 6.83 -11.48 -5.32
CA ALA A 39 6.25 -12.61 -6.06
C ALA A 39 4.74 -12.42 -6.30
N VAL A 40 3.99 -11.99 -5.28
CA VAL A 40 2.56 -11.69 -5.39
C VAL A 40 2.33 -10.54 -6.36
N GLY A 41 3.10 -9.46 -6.26
CA GLY A 41 3.01 -8.31 -7.15
C GLY A 41 3.22 -8.71 -8.61
N ALA A 42 4.28 -9.47 -8.90
CA ALA A 42 4.55 -10.00 -10.23
C ALA A 42 3.42 -10.90 -10.77
N ALA A 43 2.84 -11.77 -9.92
CA ALA A 43 1.72 -12.63 -10.31
C ALA A 43 0.47 -11.81 -10.66
N VAL A 44 0.16 -10.78 -9.88
CA VAL A 44 -0.98 -9.88 -10.10
C VAL A 44 -0.80 -9.07 -11.40
N ILE A 45 0.41 -8.55 -11.64
CA ILE A 45 0.75 -7.84 -12.88
C ILE A 45 0.60 -8.78 -14.09
N LYS A 46 1.13 -10.01 -13.99
CA LYS A 46 1.02 -11.01 -15.06
C LYS A 46 -0.43 -11.35 -15.38
N ARG A 47 -1.29 -11.49 -14.36
CA ARG A 47 -2.74 -11.71 -14.53
C ARG A 47 -3.44 -10.51 -15.17
N SER A 48 -2.95 -9.29 -14.92
CA SER A 48 -3.55 -8.03 -15.38
C SER A 48 -2.88 -7.45 -16.64
N LYS A 49 -2.14 -8.28 -17.39
CA LYS A 49 -1.35 -7.86 -18.57
C LYS A 49 -2.17 -7.09 -19.61
N ALA A 50 -3.44 -7.45 -19.80
CA ALA A 50 -4.33 -6.76 -20.73
C ALA A 50 -4.59 -5.30 -20.32
N ALA A 51 -4.77 -5.03 -19.02
CA ALA A 51 -4.96 -3.68 -18.52
C ALA A 51 -3.67 -2.86 -18.60
N LEU A 52 -2.53 -3.47 -18.27
CA LEU A 52 -1.20 -2.86 -18.41
C LEU A 52 -0.92 -2.43 -19.86
N GLY A 53 -1.32 -3.22 -20.85
CA GLY A 53 -1.13 -2.89 -22.26
C GLY A 53 -2.02 -1.76 -22.79
N LYS A 54 -3.16 -1.48 -22.15
CA LYS A 54 -4.08 -0.40 -22.58
C LYS A 54 -3.62 0.97 -22.14
N ASN A 55 -3.18 1.12 -20.89
CA ASN A 55 -2.69 2.38 -20.33
C ASN A 55 -1.67 2.09 -19.22
N PRO A 56 -0.37 2.02 -19.56
CA PRO A 56 0.67 1.57 -18.63
C PRO A 56 0.89 2.56 -17.48
N ASP A 57 0.93 3.87 -17.75
CA ASP A 57 1.15 4.89 -16.71
C ASP A 57 0.04 4.88 -15.66
N TRP A 58 -1.21 4.83 -16.12
CA TRP A 58 -2.36 4.73 -15.22
C TRP A 58 -2.35 3.42 -14.44
N PHE A 59 -2.03 2.30 -15.10
CA PHE A 59 -1.96 1.00 -14.46
C PHE A 59 -0.92 1.00 -13.33
N TRP A 60 0.30 1.48 -13.57
CA TRP A 60 1.35 1.53 -12.55
C TRP A 60 0.99 2.43 -11.38
N HIS A 61 0.37 3.59 -11.64
CA HIS A 61 -0.12 4.47 -10.59
C HIS A 61 -1.18 3.79 -9.71
N MET A 62 -2.14 3.09 -10.33
CA MET A 62 -3.18 2.38 -9.59
C MET A 62 -2.66 1.14 -8.90
N PHE A 63 -1.73 0.42 -9.51
CA PHE A 63 -1.07 -0.73 -8.91
C PHE A 63 -0.34 -0.31 -7.64
N ALA A 64 0.49 0.73 -7.69
CA ALA A 64 1.21 1.24 -6.51
C ALA A 64 0.26 1.63 -5.37
N LYS A 65 -0.88 2.27 -5.68
CA LYS A 65 -1.92 2.58 -4.68
C LYS A 65 -2.57 1.33 -4.07
N CYS A 66 -2.84 0.32 -4.89
CA CYS A 66 -3.40 -0.94 -4.40
C CYS A 66 -2.40 -1.72 -3.56
N GLU A 67 -1.12 -1.71 -3.97
CA GLU A 67 0.01 -2.34 -3.29
C GLU A 67 0.21 -1.74 -1.89
N ALA A 68 0.28 -0.41 -1.82
CA ALA A 68 0.30 0.37 -0.59
C ALA A 68 -0.84 0.00 0.36
N LYS A 69 -2.07 -0.02 -0.17
CA LYS A 69 -3.26 -0.32 0.63
C LYS A 69 -3.27 -1.77 1.11
N ALA A 70 -2.88 -2.72 0.27
CA ALA A 70 -2.77 -4.13 0.65
C ALA A 70 -1.73 -4.32 1.76
N ALA A 71 -0.56 -3.67 1.64
CA ALA A 71 0.48 -3.71 2.66
C ALA A 71 0.01 -3.13 4.00
N ARG A 72 -0.71 -2.00 3.99
CA ARG A 72 -1.29 -1.41 5.21
C ARG A 72 -2.29 -2.34 5.90
N ILE A 73 -3.17 -3.00 5.14
CA ILE A 73 -4.13 -3.97 5.69
C ILE A 73 -3.40 -5.19 6.26
N ALA A 74 -2.40 -5.69 5.55
CA ALA A 74 -1.59 -6.82 5.98
C ALA A 74 -0.78 -6.51 7.26
N GLU A 75 -0.21 -5.31 7.35
CA GLU A 75 0.49 -4.83 8.54
C GLU A 75 -0.45 -4.73 9.74
N GLN A 76 -1.66 -4.21 9.56
CA GLN A 76 -2.66 -4.17 10.63
C GLN A 76 -3.05 -5.58 11.08
N ALA A 77 -3.23 -6.53 10.16
CA ALA A 77 -3.55 -7.91 10.48
C ALA A 77 -2.40 -8.60 11.23
N ALA A 78 -1.15 -8.34 10.85
CA ALA A 78 0.04 -8.93 11.47
C ALA A 78 0.35 -8.37 12.87
N ARG A 79 -0.24 -7.23 13.25
CA ARG A 79 -0.10 -6.62 14.59
C ARG A 79 -1.05 -7.21 15.64
N ASP A 80 -2.02 -8.04 15.25
CA ASP A 80 -2.90 -8.69 16.22
C ASP A 80 -2.06 -9.59 17.15
N PRO A 81 -2.29 -9.58 18.47
CA PRO A 81 -1.55 -10.42 19.41
C PRO A 81 -1.64 -11.93 19.13
N ASN A 82 -2.69 -12.38 18.42
CA ASN A 82 -2.88 -13.76 18.01
C ASN A 82 -2.47 -14.02 16.55
N ALA A 83 -1.95 -13.01 15.85
CA ALA A 83 -1.43 -13.17 14.50
C ALA A 83 -0.06 -13.84 14.48
N TRP A 84 0.25 -14.47 13.36
CA TRP A 84 1.50 -15.19 13.11
C TRP A 84 2.52 -14.29 12.39
N GLY A 85 2.56 -13.00 12.78
CA GLY A 85 3.47 -11.99 12.22
C GLY A 85 3.50 -11.99 10.68
N ASP A 86 4.69 -12.26 10.13
CA ASP A 86 4.92 -12.29 8.68
C ASP A 86 4.03 -13.27 7.92
N ALA A 87 3.65 -14.41 8.51
CA ALA A 87 2.76 -15.36 7.83
C ALA A 87 1.38 -14.73 7.60
N THR A 88 0.82 -14.10 8.64
CA THR A 88 -0.46 -13.37 8.55
C THR A 88 -0.34 -12.16 7.62
N PHE A 89 0.80 -11.46 7.63
CA PHE A 89 1.06 -10.38 6.67
C PHE A 89 0.99 -10.89 5.23
N ILE A 90 1.77 -11.93 4.88
CA ILE A 90 1.87 -12.46 3.52
C ILE A 90 0.51 -12.96 3.04
N GLU A 91 -0.21 -13.72 3.87
CA GLU A 91 -1.53 -14.24 3.54
C GLU A 91 -2.53 -13.11 3.26
N THR A 92 -2.57 -12.11 4.14
CA THR A 92 -3.47 -10.96 4.00
C THR A 92 -3.11 -10.15 2.76
N TYR A 93 -1.83 -9.88 2.54
CA TYR A 93 -1.35 -9.13 1.38
C TYR A 93 -1.72 -9.84 0.06
N ALA A 94 -1.43 -11.14 -0.03
CA ALA A 94 -1.75 -11.96 -1.19
C ALA A 94 -3.25 -12.06 -1.48
N SER A 95 -4.09 -12.03 -0.44
CA SER A 95 -5.55 -12.02 -0.57
C SER A 95 -6.10 -10.65 -1.00
N GLN A 96 -5.51 -9.56 -0.51
CA GLN A 96 -6.03 -8.20 -0.71
C GLN A 96 -5.59 -7.57 -2.02
N LEU A 97 -4.32 -7.71 -2.40
CA LEU A 97 -3.78 -7.03 -3.60
C LEU A 97 -4.57 -7.34 -4.89
N PRO A 98 -4.89 -8.62 -5.21
CA PRO A 98 -5.69 -8.93 -6.39
C PRO A 98 -7.09 -8.30 -6.33
N LYS A 99 -7.74 -8.32 -5.16
CA LYS A 99 -9.11 -7.78 -4.99
C LYS A 99 -9.14 -6.28 -5.22
N LEU A 100 -8.19 -5.56 -4.62
CA LEU A 100 -8.07 -4.11 -4.75
C LEU A 100 -7.80 -3.71 -6.20
N LEU A 101 -6.88 -4.40 -6.88
CA LEU A 101 -6.57 -4.10 -8.26
C LEU A 101 -7.75 -4.42 -9.19
N THR A 102 -8.41 -5.56 -9.04
CA THR A 102 -9.61 -5.90 -9.83
C THR A 102 -10.69 -4.86 -9.66
N ALA A 103 -10.99 -4.43 -8.43
CA ALA A 103 -11.99 -3.39 -8.19
C ALA A 103 -11.59 -2.05 -8.84
N ALA A 104 -10.31 -1.68 -8.81
CA ALA A 104 -9.81 -0.47 -9.46
C ALA A 104 -9.93 -0.54 -10.99
N LEU A 105 -9.61 -1.70 -11.59
CA LEU A 105 -9.75 -1.93 -13.02
C LEU A 105 -11.22 -1.85 -13.46
N GLU A 106 -12.13 -2.49 -12.75
CA GLU A 106 -13.57 -2.45 -13.04
C GLU A 106 -14.14 -1.03 -12.92
N ALA A 107 -13.74 -0.28 -11.89
CA ALA A 107 -14.15 1.11 -11.72
C ALA A 107 -13.70 2.00 -12.88
N HIS A 108 -12.47 1.79 -13.36
CA HIS A 108 -11.94 2.52 -14.50
C HIS A 108 -12.64 2.17 -15.82
N GLU A 109 -12.91 0.88 -16.07
CA GLU A 109 -13.65 0.46 -17.26
C GLU A 109 -15.09 1.01 -17.26
N LYS A 110 -15.75 1.07 -16.10
CA LYS A 110 -17.07 1.71 -15.97
C LYS A 110 -16.99 3.22 -16.25
N ALA A 111 -15.98 3.90 -15.70
CA ALA A 111 -15.77 5.34 -15.92
C ALA A 111 -15.46 5.68 -17.38
N LEU A 112 -14.78 4.79 -18.10
CA LEU A 112 -14.53 4.94 -19.54
C LEU A 112 -15.77 4.73 -20.39
N LYS A 113 -16.68 3.81 -20.01
CA LYS A 113 -17.94 3.57 -20.73
C LYS A 113 -19.01 4.64 -20.47
N ALA A 114 -18.89 5.39 -19.38
CA ALA A 114 -19.79 6.49 -19.03
C ALA A 114 -19.40 7.83 -19.69
N LYS A 115 -18.31 7.86 -20.45
CA LYS A 115 -17.87 8.98 -21.28
C LYS A 115 -18.21 8.73 -22.73
#